data_AF-A0A1Y3Q723-F1
#
_entry.id   AF-A0A1Y3Q723-F1
#
_cell.length_a   1.000
_cell.length_b   1.000
_cell.length_c   1.000
_cell.angle_alpha   90.00
_cell.angle_beta   90.00
_cell.angle_gamma   90.00
#
_symmetry.space_group_name_H-M   'P 1'
#
loop_
_entity.id
_entity.type
_entity.pdbx_description
1 polymer ?
#
loop_
_entity_poly.entity_id
_entity_poly.type
_entity_poly.pdbx_seq_one_letter_code
_entity_poly.pdbx_strand_id
1 'polypeptide(L)'
;MEAERTRVTVDIFGQQYRLTGHASAEHIRRVAEAVDDYMNRMARQFPRLDMPRIAVLTAVHMTDEVIRLREEAARLRQEAERRRKAEEELAEARAEIDRLLAERERLRQEMAAERQRAQEEAAQRRREADQRLAAAEADWRRMYEEREAELRREAEAREAALEQQIAELRREAEEREREAAGLRERAEAAEREAEERRNDAEQAGREAGELRGRVRQLEQKLRELQGSFERLTRERDEQAGRALRLEERIRELELAAAEAEEWRARAGALEEERRQADARAAEWAAKFEAEAGRARAEADALRGKLEAVEEQLRQAKDGAESRIAELEEAYDRLNVEHTRLKEEYAKLQNEFNEWIELIESNG
;
A
#
# COMPACT_ATOMS: atom_id res chain seq x y z
N MET A 1 -88.62 16.63 -152.30
CA MET A 1 -90.06 16.71 -152.00
C MET A 1 -90.48 18.16 -152.12
N GLU A 2 -91.31 18.49 -153.11
CA GLU A 2 -91.89 19.82 -153.22
C GLU A 2 -92.80 20.04 -152.01
N ALA A 3 -92.41 20.94 -151.10
CA ALA A 3 -93.21 21.27 -149.94
C ALA A 3 -94.56 21.85 -150.40
N GLU A 4 -95.67 21.24 -149.99
CA GLU A 4 -97.03 21.69 -150.28
C GLU A 4 -97.16 23.18 -149.92
N ARG A 5 -97.27 24.02 -150.96
CA ARG A 5 -97.46 25.46 -150.79
C ARG A 5 -98.93 25.72 -150.57
N THR A 6 -99.25 26.16 -149.35
CA THR A 6 -100.62 26.55 -149.02
C THR A 6 -100.89 27.93 -149.61
N ARG A 7 -102.01 28.05 -150.34
CA ARG A 7 -102.46 29.32 -150.94
C ARG A 7 -103.63 29.84 -150.14
N VAL A 8 -103.50 31.04 -149.56
CA VAL A 8 -104.54 31.67 -148.77
C VAL A 8 -104.78 33.07 -149.30
N THR A 9 -106.04 33.44 -149.45
CA THR A 9 -106.44 34.80 -149.78
C THR A 9 -106.76 35.53 -148.47
N VAL A 10 -106.11 36.65 -148.23
CA VAL A 10 -106.24 37.47 -147.01
C VAL A 10 -106.51 38.92 -147.39
N ASP A 11 -107.13 39.68 -146.50
CA ASP A 11 -107.28 41.13 -146.62
C ASP A 11 -106.25 41.81 -145.72
N ILE A 12 -105.46 42.73 -146.26
CA ILE A 12 -104.48 43.52 -145.52
C ILE A 12 -104.69 44.97 -145.90
N PHE A 13 -105.12 45.76 -144.93
CA PHE A 13 -105.31 47.20 -144.97
C PHE A 13 -106.18 47.63 -146.16
N GLY A 14 -107.29 46.89 -146.35
CA GLY A 14 -108.32 47.14 -147.36
C GLY A 14 -107.97 46.62 -148.77
N GLN A 15 -106.88 45.87 -148.92
CA GLN A 15 -106.50 45.23 -150.18
C GLN A 15 -106.41 43.71 -150.03
N GLN A 16 -106.98 42.99 -151.00
CA GLN A 16 -106.98 41.53 -151.01
C GLN A 16 -105.68 40.99 -151.63
N TYR A 17 -104.90 40.25 -150.85
CA TYR A 17 -103.66 39.61 -151.27
C TYR A 17 -103.80 38.08 -151.30
N ARG A 18 -103.24 37.45 -152.33
CA ARG A 18 -103.12 35.99 -152.41
C ARG A 18 -101.72 35.56 -151.98
N LEU A 19 -101.57 35.14 -150.73
CA LEU A 19 -100.30 34.72 -150.17
C LEU A 19 -100.07 33.22 -150.39
N THR A 20 -98.82 32.87 -150.69
CA THR A 20 -98.38 31.49 -150.81
C THR A 20 -97.21 31.25 -149.88
N GLY A 21 -97.31 30.25 -148.99
CA GLY A 21 -96.28 29.99 -147.99
C GLY A 21 -96.14 28.50 -147.64
N HIS A 22 -95.08 28.20 -146.91
CA HIS A 22 -94.78 26.87 -146.37
C HIS A 22 -95.33 26.65 -144.95
N ALA A 23 -95.94 27.68 -144.36
CA ALA A 23 -96.59 27.62 -143.05
C ALA A 23 -98.08 27.23 -143.19
N SER A 24 -98.69 26.80 -142.10
CA SER A 24 -100.11 26.43 -142.07
C SER A 24 -101.02 27.61 -142.46
N ALA A 25 -102.17 27.33 -143.09
CA ALA A 25 -103.14 28.36 -143.46
C ALA A 25 -103.59 29.24 -142.29
N GLU A 26 -103.62 28.68 -141.08
CA GLU A 26 -103.95 29.39 -139.84
C GLU A 26 -102.83 30.35 -139.42
N HIS A 27 -101.56 29.92 -139.49
CA HIS A 27 -100.42 30.79 -139.21
C HIS A 27 -100.33 31.94 -140.22
N ILE A 28 -100.52 31.67 -141.52
CA ILE A 28 -100.52 32.70 -142.56
C ILE A 28 -101.64 33.73 -142.33
N ARG A 29 -102.84 33.29 -141.93
CA ARG A 29 -103.94 34.20 -141.55
C ARG A 29 -103.60 35.05 -140.34
N ARG A 30 -103.04 34.46 -139.27
CA ARG A 30 -102.61 35.21 -138.08
C ARG A 30 -101.52 36.24 -138.38
N VAL A 31 -100.56 35.90 -139.24
CA VAL A 31 -99.52 36.85 -139.66
C VAL A 31 -100.13 37.99 -140.46
N ALA A 32 -101.07 37.70 -141.37
CA ALA A 32 -101.76 38.73 -142.15
C ALA A 32 -102.60 39.65 -141.25
N GLU A 33 -103.34 39.10 -140.30
CA GLU A 33 -104.12 39.85 -139.30
C GLU A 33 -103.21 40.74 -138.44
N ALA A 34 -102.08 40.20 -137.97
CA ALA A 34 -101.10 41.01 -137.25
C ALA A 34 -100.56 42.16 -138.12
N VAL A 35 -100.17 41.90 -139.38
CA VAL A 35 -99.69 42.96 -140.28
C VAL A 35 -100.77 44.02 -140.50
N ASP A 36 -102.04 43.62 -140.68
CA ASP A 36 -103.17 44.54 -140.81
C ASP A 36 -103.32 45.42 -139.56
N ASP A 37 -103.31 44.84 -138.37
CA ASP A 37 -103.38 45.57 -137.10
C ASP A 37 -102.21 46.57 -136.94
N TYR A 38 -100.98 46.16 -137.26
CA TYR A 38 -99.81 47.04 -137.21
C TYR A 38 -99.92 48.16 -138.25
N MET A 39 -100.34 47.88 -139.48
CA MET A 39 -100.53 48.90 -140.52
C MET A 39 -101.61 49.91 -140.13
N ASN A 40 -102.74 49.43 -139.58
CA ASN A 40 -103.80 50.27 -139.03
C ASN A 40 -103.31 51.14 -137.87
N ARG A 41 -102.49 50.58 -136.98
CA ARG A 41 -101.87 51.33 -135.86
C ARG A 41 -100.90 52.41 -136.37
N MET A 42 -100.05 52.09 -137.34
CA MET A 42 -99.12 53.05 -137.94
C MET A 42 -99.84 54.15 -138.71
N ALA A 43 -100.92 53.81 -139.44
CA ALA A 43 -101.76 54.78 -140.13
C ALA A 43 -102.40 55.79 -139.17
N ARG A 44 -102.85 55.33 -137.98
CA ARG A 44 -103.39 56.21 -136.93
C ARG A 44 -102.32 57.12 -136.31
N GLN A 45 -101.09 56.63 -136.13
CA GLN A 45 -99.99 57.40 -135.53
C GLN A 45 -99.33 58.38 -136.52
N PHE A 46 -99.28 58.02 -137.80
CA PHE A 46 -98.62 58.80 -138.86
C PHE A 46 -99.58 59.09 -140.03
N PRO A 47 -100.66 59.89 -139.81
CA PRO A 47 -101.73 60.08 -140.78
C PRO A 47 -101.31 60.86 -142.04
N ARG A 48 -100.09 61.43 -142.07
CA ARG A 48 -99.54 62.17 -143.21
C ARG A 48 -98.77 61.27 -144.20
N LEU A 49 -98.56 59.99 -143.85
CA LEU A 49 -97.88 59.04 -144.72
C LEU A 49 -98.88 58.35 -145.64
N ASP A 50 -98.48 58.16 -146.89
CA ASP A 50 -99.21 57.36 -147.87
C ASP A 50 -99.06 55.86 -147.59
N MET A 51 -100.01 55.09 -148.11
CA MET A 51 -100.10 53.64 -147.98
C MET A 51 -98.75 52.90 -148.16
N PRO A 52 -97.96 53.13 -149.24
CA PRO A 52 -96.67 52.46 -149.40
C PRO A 52 -95.67 52.79 -148.27
N ARG A 53 -95.64 54.04 -147.78
CA ARG A 53 -94.75 54.44 -146.69
C ARG A 53 -95.19 53.84 -145.35
N ILE A 54 -96.49 53.71 -145.09
CA ILE A 54 -97.04 53.02 -143.92
C ILE A 54 -96.66 51.53 -143.94
N ALA A 55 -96.80 50.87 -145.09
CA ALA A 55 -96.41 49.47 -145.25
C ALA A 55 -94.91 49.25 -144.99
N VAL A 56 -94.06 50.10 -145.56
CA VAL A 56 -92.60 50.03 -145.33
C VAL A 56 -92.25 50.32 -143.87
N LEU A 57 -92.85 51.32 -143.23
CA LEU A 57 -92.63 51.63 -141.81
C LEU A 57 -93.06 50.46 -140.90
N THR A 58 -94.19 49.85 -141.21
CA THR A 58 -94.70 48.66 -140.51
C THR A 58 -93.72 47.49 -140.65
N ALA A 59 -93.25 47.22 -141.87
CA ALA A 59 -92.25 46.19 -142.12
C ALA A 59 -90.95 46.44 -141.36
N VAL A 60 -90.46 47.68 -141.32
CA VAL A 60 -89.25 48.05 -140.56
C VAL A 60 -89.47 47.85 -139.06
N HIS A 61 -90.60 48.29 -138.51
CA HIS A 61 -90.90 48.16 -137.09
C HIS A 61 -91.03 46.70 -136.65
N MET A 62 -91.78 45.89 -137.40
CA MET A 62 -91.91 44.46 -137.14
C MET A 62 -90.56 43.74 -137.29
N THR A 63 -89.72 44.17 -138.23
CA THR A 63 -88.37 43.61 -138.39
C THR A 63 -87.46 43.96 -137.21
N ASP A 64 -87.50 45.21 -136.72
CA ASP A 64 -86.77 45.63 -135.52
C ASP A 64 -87.21 44.83 -134.29
N GLU A 65 -88.52 44.65 -134.10
CA GLU A 65 -89.07 43.85 -133.00
C GLU A 65 -88.61 42.38 -133.07
N VAL A 66 -88.62 41.77 -134.26
CA VAL A 66 -88.10 40.42 -134.47
C VAL A 66 -86.59 40.32 -134.22
N ILE A 67 -85.82 41.34 -134.59
CA ILE A 67 -84.37 41.39 -134.31
C ILE A 67 -84.14 41.44 -132.80
N ARG A 68 -84.80 42.34 -132.07
CA ARG A 68 -84.69 42.46 -130.61
C ARG A 68 -85.10 41.18 -129.89
N LEU A 69 -86.21 40.57 -130.28
CA LEU A 69 -86.66 39.30 -129.69
C LEU A 69 -85.67 38.15 -129.96
N ARG A 70 -85.01 38.14 -131.13
CA ARG A 70 -83.96 37.16 -131.43
C ARG A 70 -82.71 37.39 -130.59
N GLU A 71 -82.29 38.63 -130.41
CA GLU A 71 -81.16 39.00 -129.54
C GLU A 71 -81.44 38.63 -128.08
N GLU A 72 -82.64 38.92 -127.57
CA GLU A 72 -83.07 38.55 -126.23
C GLU A 72 -83.15 37.03 -126.06
N ALA A 73 -83.73 36.31 -127.01
CA ALA A 73 -83.76 34.85 -127.00
C ALA A 73 -82.34 34.24 -127.05
N ALA A 74 -81.43 34.83 -127.81
CA ALA A 74 -80.02 34.41 -127.85
C ALA A 74 -79.33 34.65 -126.51
N ARG A 75 -79.56 35.81 -125.88
CA ARG A 75 -79.04 36.14 -124.55
C ARG A 75 -79.58 35.18 -123.48
N LEU A 76 -80.89 34.94 -123.44
CA LEU A 76 -81.52 34.02 -122.50
C LEU A 76 -81.01 32.59 -122.67
N ARG A 77 -80.79 32.14 -123.92
CA ARG A 77 -80.16 30.83 -124.18
C ARG A 77 -78.74 30.78 -123.64
N GLN A 78 -77.95 31.83 -123.83
CA GLN A 78 -76.58 31.89 -123.31
C GLN A 78 -76.58 31.89 -121.76
N GLU A 79 -77.48 32.62 -121.13
CA GLU A 79 -77.63 32.64 -119.67
C GLU A 79 -78.08 31.27 -119.12
N ALA A 80 -79.02 30.60 -119.79
CA ALA A 80 -79.45 29.25 -119.44
C ALA A 80 -78.30 28.23 -119.60
N GLU A 81 -77.51 28.33 -120.66
CA GLU A 81 -76.36 27.45 -120.87
C GLU A 81 -75.26 27.69 -119.82
N ARG A 82 -75.00 28.95 -119.45
CA ARG A 82 -74.08 29.30 -118.36
C ARG A 82 -74.56 28.77 -117.00
N ARG A 83 -75.85 28.92 -116.69
CA ARG A 83 -76.45 28.36 -115.46
C ARG A 83 -76.35 26.85 -115.42
N ARG A 84 -76.65 26.18 -116.53
CA ARG A 84 -76.53 24.73 -116.64
C ARG A 84 -75.09 24.27 -116.38
N LYS A 85 -74.10 24.91 -116.99
CA LYS A 85 -72.67 24.60 -116.74
C LYS A 85 -72.29 24.82 -115.27
N ALA A 86 -72.74 25.91 -114.66
CA ALA A 86 -72.49 26.17 -113.24
C ALA A 86 -73.18 25.16 -112.30
N GLU A 87 -74.38 24.68 -112.66
CA GLU A 87 -75.07 23.62 -111.92
C GLU A 87 -74.35 22.26 -112.04
N GLU A 88 -73.84 21.94 -113.24
CA GLU A 88 -73.01 20.76 -113.48
C GLU A 88 -71.69 20.83 -112.65
N GLU A 89 -70.98 21.96 -112.69
CA GLU A 89 -69.77 22.18 -111.86
C GLU A 89 -70.06 22.10 -110.35
N LEU A 90 -71.20 22.64 -109.90
CA LEU A 90 -71.59 22.57 -108.49
C LEU A 90 -71.93 21.14 -108.06
N ALA A 91 -72.57 20.36 -108.95
CA ALA A 91 -72.88 18.96 -108.69
C ALA A 91 -71.58 18.12 -108.60
N GLU A 92 -70.62 18.36 -109.48
CA GLU A 92 -69.30 17.73 -109.45
C GLU A 92 -68.54 18.09 -108.16
N ALA A 93 -68.51 19.37 -107.78
CA ALA A 93 -67.86 19.82 -106.55
C ALA A 93 -68.50 19.21 -105.30
N ARG A 94 -69.83 19.06 -105.26
CA ARG A 94 -70.53 18.38 -104.16
C ARG A 94 -70.18 16.90 -104.08
N ALA A 95 -70.17 16.20 -105.21
CA ALA A 95 -69.78 14.79 -105.26
C ALA A 95 -68.34 14.58 -104.79
N GLU A 96 -67.44 15.51 -105.12
CA GLU A 96 -66.05 15.46 -104.65
C GLU A 96 -65.93 15.69 -103.15
N ILE A 97 -66.67 16.66 -102.59
CA ILE A 97 -66.74 16.88 -101.14
C ILE A 97 -67.25 15.64 -100.42
N ASP A 98 -68.31 14.99 -100.92
CA ASP A 98 -68.86 13.79 -100.30
C ASP A 98 -67.86 12.62 -100.30
N ARG A 99 -67.08 12.47 -101.38
CA ARG A 99 -65.99 11.49 -101.45
C ARG A 99 -64.89 11.78 -100.42
N LEU A 100 -64.42 13.02 -100.36
CA LEU A 100 -63.37 13.42 -99.41
C LEU A 100 -63.83 13.27 -97.95
N LEU A 101 -65.10 13.56 -97.66
CA LEU A 101 -65.67 13.34 -96.34
C LEU A 101 -65.71 11.86 -95.96
N ALA A 102 -66.11 10.99 -96.89
CA ALA A 102 -66.11 9.55 -96.68
C ALA A 102 -64.70 8.99 -96.48
N GLU A 103 -63.72 9.45 -97.26
CA GLU A 103 -62.31 9.08 -97.10
C GLU A 103 -61.74 9.54 -95.77
N ARG A 104 -61.98 10.79 -95.39
CA ARG A 104 -61.56 11.33 -94.08
C ARG A 104 -62.17 10.53 -92.92
N GLU A 105 -63.42 10.13 -93.04
CA GLU A 105 -64.09 9.34 -92.00
C GLU A 105 -63.50 7.93 -91.90
N ARG A 106 -63.21 7.27 -93.03
CA ARG A 106 -62.49 5.98 -93.04
C ARG A 106 -61.12 6.10 -92.37
N LEU A 107 -60.32 7.10 -92.76
CA LEU A 107 -59.01 7.32 -92.16
C LEU A 107 -59.10 7.59 -90.66
N ARG A 108 -60.10 8.36 -90.21
CA ARG A 108 -60.34 8.56 -88.77
C ARG A 108 -60.68 7.26 -88.04
N GLN A 109 -61.50 6.40 -88.64
CA GLN A 109 -61.86 5.11 -88.06
C GLN A 109 -60.66 4.17 -88.00
N GLU A 110 -59.84 4.12 -89.04
CA GLU A 110 -58.59 3.36 -89.08
C GLU A 110 -57.61 3.83 -88.01
N MET A 111 -57.36 5.15 -87.92
CA MET A 111 -56.49 5.73 -86.89
C MET A 111 -57.03 5.49 -85.47
N ALA A 112 -58.36 5.52 -85.28
CA ALA A 112 -58.99 5.22 -84.00
C ALA A 112 -58.80 3.75 -83.62
N ALA A 113 -59.01 2.83 -84.57
CA ALA A 113 -58.80 1.40 -84.37
C ALA A 113 -57.33 1.06 -84.11
N GLU A 114 -56.39 1.69 -84.81
CA GLU A 114 -54.95 1.52 -84.59
C GLU A 114 -54.54 2.06 -83.21
N ARG A 115 -55.02 3.25 -82.82
CA ARG A 115 -54.81 3.80 -81.47
C ARG A 115 -55.36 2.87 -80.40
N GLN A 116 -56.54 2.31 -80.60
CA GLN A 116 -57.14 1.38 -79.65
C GLN A 116 -56.32 0.09 -79.54
N ARG A 117 -55.90 -0.51 -80.67
CA ARG A 117 -55.02 -1.67 -80.67
C ARG A 117 -53.69 -1.39 -79.98
N ALA A 118 -53.07 -0.25 -80.26
CA ALA A 118 -51.83 0.17 -79.63
C ALA A 118 -52.01 0.39 -78.11
N GLN A 119 -53.15 0.94 -77.68
CA GLN A 119 -53.49 1.09 -76.26
C GLN A 119 -53.71 -0.27 -75.57
N GLU A 120 -54.42 -1.19 -76.22
CA GLU A 120 -54.64 -2.55 -75.70
C GLU A 120 -53.33 -3.32 -75.61
N GLU A 121 -52.47 -3.25 -76.63
CA GLU A 121 -51.15 -3.88 -76.61
C GLU A 121 -50.24 -3.25 -75.55
N ALA A 122 -50.22 -1.93 -75.42
CA ALA A 122 -49.47 -1.24 -74.37
C ALA A 122 -49.99 -1.61 -72.97
N ALA A 123 -51.30 -1.71 -72.79
CA ALA A 123 -51.91 -2.14 -71.53
C ALA A 123 -51.58 -3.60 -71.21
N GLN A 124 -51.57 -4.48 -72.22
CA GLN A 124 -51.16 -5.87 -72.06
C GLN A 124 -49.68 -5.99 -71.69
N ARG A 125 -48.79 -5.32 -72.43
CA ARG A 125 -47.35 -5.28 -72.13
C ARG A 125 -47.09 -4.73 -70.72
N ARG A 126 -47.84 -3.71 -70.29
CA ARG A 126 -47.77 -3.18 -68.93
C ARG A 126 -48.20 -4.21 -67.90
N ARG A 127 -49.32 -4.91 -68.11
CA ARG A 127 -49.77 -5.99 -67.22
C ARG A 127 -48.76 -7.13 -67.13
N GLU A 128 -48.18 -7.55 -68.24
CA GLU A 128 -47.14 -8.57 -68.28
C GLU A 128 -45.87 -8.13 -67.54
N ALA A 129 -45.46 -6.86 -67.70
CA ALA A 129 -44.34 -6.29 -66.95
C ALA A 129 -44.64 -6.21 -65.45
N ASP A 130 -45.84 -5.76 -65.05
CA ASP A 130 -46.29 -5.70 -63.66
C ASP A 130 -46.30 -7.12 -63.04
N GLN A 131 -46.76 -8.14 -63.77
CA GLN A 131 -46.73 -9.54 -63.33
C GLN A 131 -45.30 -10.08 -63.18
N ARG A 132 -44.41 -9.78 -64.13
CA ARG A 132 -42.99 -10.18 -64.04
C ARG A 132 -42.29 -9.53 -62.86
N LEU A 133 -42.57 -8.25 -62.60
CA LEU A 133 -42.04 -7.55 -61.44
C LEU A 133 -42.55 -8.16 -60.14
N ALA A 134 -43.87 -8.39 -60.03
CA ALA A 134 -44.46 -9.02 -58.85
C ALA A 134 -43.92 -10.45 -58.59
N ALA A 135 -43.69 -11.24 -59.65
CA ALA A 135 -43.07 -12.56 -59.54
C ALA A 135 -41.62 -12.45 -59.05
N ALA A 136 -40.82 -11.55 -59.63
CA ALA A 136 -39.45 -11.32 -59.20
C ALA A 136 -39.37 -10.82 -57.74
N GLU A 137 -40.26 -9.92 -57.33
CA GLU A 137 -40.36 -9.46 -55.93
C GLU A 137 -40.71 -10.59 -54.97
N ALA A 138 -41.63 -11.48 -55.35
CA ALA A 138 -41.98 -12.65 -54.55
C ALA A 138 -40.80 -13.64 -54.42
N ASP A 139 -40.06 -13.88 -55.51
CA ASP A 139 -38.88 -14.73 -55.51
C ASP A 139 -37.76 -14.13 -54.64
N TRP A 140 -37.47 -12.83 -54.80
CA TRP A 140 -36.52 -12.12 -53.93
C TRP A 140 -36.91 -12.17 -52.46
N ARG A 141 -38.20 -12.00 -52.16
CA ARG A 141 -38.71 -12.10 -50.80
C ARG A 141 -38.50 -13.49 -50.21
N ARG A 142 -38.79 -14.55 -50.97
CA ARG A 142 -38.52 -15.93 -50.54
C ARG A 142 -37.04 -16.16 -50.28
N MET A 143 -36.18 -15.77 -51.21
CA MET A 143 -34.73 -15.89 -51.06
C MET A 143 -34.22 -15.13 -49.82
N TYR A 144 -34.78 -13.95 -49.55
CA TYR A 144 -34.45 -13.16 -48.37
C TYR A 144 -34.92 -13.83 -47.07
N GLU A 145 -36.17 -14.30 -47.02
CA GLU A 145 -36.74 -15.00 -45.86
C GLU A 145 -35.98 -16.31 -45.57
N GLU A 146 -35.61 -17.06 -46.61
CA GLU A 146 -34.78 -18.27 -46.50
C GLU A 146 -33.38 -17.95 -45.97
N ARG A 147 -32.72 -16.92 -46.53
CA ARG A 147 -31.39 -16.51 -46.08
C ARG A 147 -31.40 -15.97 -44.65
N GLU A 148 -32.44 -15.23 -44.27
CA GLU A 148 -32.62 -14.75 -42.90
C GLU A 148 -32.83 -15.92 -41.93
N ALA A 149 -33.65 -16.90 -42.30
CA ALA A 149 -33.84 -18.12 -41.51
C ALA A 149 -32.54 -18.95 -41.38
N GLU A 150 -31.76 -19.07 -42.46
CA GLU A 150 -30.45 -19.73 -42.45
C GLU A 150 -29.48 -19.02 -41.49
N LEU A 151 -29.35 -17.69 -41.60
CA LEU A 151 -28.49 -16.89 -40.73
C LEU A 151 -28.93 -16.98 -39.26
N ARG A 152 -30.24 -17.01 -38.99
CA ARG A 152 -30.78 -17.22 -37.64
C ARG A 152 -30.36 -18.59 -37.10
N ARG A 153 -30.53 -19.67 -37.89
CA ARG A 153 -30.08 -21.01 -37.49
C ARG A 153 -28.58 -21.09 -37.25
N GLU A 154 -27.77 -20.45 -38.09
CA GLU A 154 -26.33 -20.37 -37.88
C GLU A 154 -25.99 -19.62 -36.59
N ALA A 155 -26.67 -18.52 -36.30
CA ALA A 155 -26.47 -17.75 -35.07
C ALA A 155 -26.86 -18.57 -33.83
N GLU A 156 -28.03 -19.20 -33.83
CA GLU A 156 -28.49 -20.10 -32.77
C GLU A 156 -27.52 -21.27 -32.55
N ALA A 157 -27.01 -21.87 -33.63
CA ALA A 157 -26.03 -22.95 -33.55
C ALA A 157 -24.68 -22.47 -32.98
N ARG A 158 -24.23 -21.27 -33.35
CA ARG A 158 -23.00 -20.66 -32.80
C ARG A 158 -23.17 -20.31 -31.32
N GLU A 159 -24.31 -19.75 -30.94
CA GLU A 159 -24.62 -19.43 -29.54
C GLU A 159 -24.65 -20.70 -28.69
N ALA A 160 -25.36 -21.74 -29.14
CA ALA A 160 -25.38 -23.03 -28.46
C ALA A 160 -23.97 -23.66 -28.34
N ALA A 161 -23.13 -23.54 -29.37
CA ALA A 161 -21.75 -24.03 -29.32
C ALA A 161 -20.90 -23.25 -28.30
N LEU A 162 -21.05 -21.93 -28.23
CA LEU A 162 -20.38 -21.10 -27.22
C LEU A 162 -20.88 -21.41 -25.81
N GLU A 163 -22.18 -21.62 -25.63
CA GLU A 163 -22.74 -22.04 -24.34
C GLU A 163 -22.17 -23.39 -23.89
N GLN A 164 -22.05 -24.36 -24.80
CA GLN A 164 -21.41 -25.64 -24.51
C GLN A 164 -19.94 -25.45 -24.10
N GLN A 165 -19.18 -24.64 -24.84
CA GLN A 165 -17.78 -24.34 -24.49
C GLN A 165 -17.65 -23.65 -23.12
N ILE A 166 -18.53 -22.69 -22.82
CA ILE A 166 -18.56 -22.02 -21.51
C ILE A 166 -18.90 -23.03 -20.41
N ALA A 167 -19.86 -23.92 -20.63
CA ALA A 167 -20.22 -24.95 -19.65
C ALA A 167 -19.07 -25.93 -19.41
N GLU A 168 -18.34 -26.32 -20.45
CA GLU A 168 -17.15 -27.18 -20.35
C GLU A 168 -16.03 -26.48 -19.57
N LEU A 169 -15.68 -25.24 -19.93
CA LEU A 169 -14.68 -24.45 -19.21
C LEU A 169 -15.06 -24.21 -17.74
N ARG A 170 -16.35 -24.03 -17.44
CA ARG A 170 -16.84 -23.93 -16.06
C ARG A 170 -16.62 -25.23 -15.29
N ARG A 171 -16.92 -26.39 -15.89
CA ARG A 171 -16.65 -27.69 -15.26
C ARG A 171 -15.17 -27.90 -15.01
N GLU A 172 -14.31 -27.60 -15.99
CA GLU A 172 -12.85 -27.67 -15.79
C GLU A 172 -12.37 -26.73 -14.68
N ALA A 173 -12.92 -25.52 -14.61
CA ALA A 173 -12.59 -24.57 -13.55
C ALA A 173 -13.02 -25.07 -12.16
N GLU A 174 -14.24 -25.63 -12.04
CA GLU A 174 -14.73 -26.24 -10.81
C GLU A 174 -13.88 -27.45 -10.38
N GLU A 175 -13.46 -28.29 -11.33
CA GLU A 175 -12.55 -29.41 -11.06
C GLU A 175 -11.19 -28.92 -10.56
N ARG A 176 -10.58 -27.94 -11.23
CA ARG A 176 -9.31 -27.33 -10.78
C ARG A 176 -9.44 -26.67 -9.42
N GLU A 177 -10.58 -26.03 -9.12
CA GLU A 177 -10.83 -25.42 -7.82
C GLU A 177 -10.93 -26.48 -6.72
N ARG A 178 -11.61 -27.60 -6.98
CA ARG A 178 -11.67 -28.75 -6.06
C ARG A 178 -10.30 -29.38 -5.84
N GLU A 179 -9.51 -29.55 -6.89
CA GLU A 179 -8.14 -30.04 -6.78
C GLU A 179 -7.26 -29.09 -5.95
N ALA A 180 -7.35 -27.78 -6.23
CA ALA A 180 -6.62 -26.76 -5.48
C ALA A 180 -7.05 -26.72 -4.00
N ALA A 181 -8.34 -26.85 -3.71
CA ALA A 181 -8.86 -26.95 -2.35
C ALA A 181 -8.30 -28.21 -1.65
N GLY A 182 -8.33 -29.37 -2.31
CA GLY A 182 -7.75 -30.60 -1.78
C GLY A 182 -6.24 -30.52 -1.54
N LEU A 183 -5.50 -29.84 -2.41
CA LEU A 183 -4.07 -29.57 -2.21
C LEU A 183 -3.82 -28.60 -1.04
N ARG A 184 -4.66 -27.57 -0.88
CA ARG A 184 -4.58 -26.64 0.26
C ARG A 184 -4.82 -27.36 1.58
N GLU A 185 -5.86 -28.18 1.68
CA GLU A 185 -6.11 -28.98 2.88
C GLU A 185 -4.94 -29.91 3.23
N ARG A 186 -4.33 -30.55 2.22
CA ARG A 186 -3.14 -31.38 2.41
C ARG A 186 -1.93 -30.56 2.86
N ALA A 187 -1.74 -29.37 2.30
CA ALA A 187 -0.66 -28.46 2.69
C ALA A 187 -0.85 -27.98 4.13
N GLU A 188 -2.06 -27.56 4.51
CA GLU A 188 -2.40 -27.17 5.89
C GLU A 188 -2.18 -28.33 6.87
N ALA A 189 -2.59 -29.55 6.50
CA ALA A 189 -2.35 -30.74 7.33
C ALA A 189 -0.85 -31.03 7.49
N ALA A 190 -0.07 -30.92 6.42
CA ALA A 190 1.37 -31.10 6.46
C ALA A 190 2.08 -30.01 7.28
N GLU A 191 1.63 -28.76 7.20
CA GLU A 191 2.13 -27.66 8.03
C GLU A 191 1.85 -27.90 9.51
N ARG A 192 0.63 -28.33 9.87
CA ARG A 192 0.28 -28.70 11.25
C ARG A 192 1.15 -29.84 11.76
N GLU A 193 1.32 -30.89 10.97
CA GLU A 193 2.19 -32.02 11.34
C GLU A 193 3.66 -31.59 11.50
N ALA A 194 4.15 -30.70 10.63
CA ALA A 194 5.49 -30.14 10.73
C ALA A 194 5.65 -29.25 11.97
N GLU A 195 4.64 -28.46 12.32
CA GLU A 195 4.61 -27.63 13.52
C GLU A 195 4.59 -28.49 14.79
N GLU A 196 3.77 -29.55 14.84
CA GLU A 196 3.77 -30.54 15.92
C GLU A 196 5.16 -31.19 16.07
N ARG A 197 5.73 -31.71 14.98
CA ARG A 197 7.08 -32.31 15.00
C ARG A 197 8.15 -31.31 15.45
N ARG A 198 8.01 -30.04 15.08
CA ARG A 198 8.91 -28.97 15.52
C ARG A 198 8.77 -28.72 17.02
N ASN A 199 7.54 -28.61 17.52
CA ASN A 199 7.28 -28.44 18.95
C ASN A 199 7.80 -29.61 19.78
N ASP A 200 7.59 -30.84 19.31
CA ASP A 200 8.14 -32.06 19.91
C ASP A 200 9.67 -32.04 19.92
N ALA A 201 10.30 -31.63 18.82
CA ALA A 201 11.76 -31.50 18.74
C ALA A 201 12.29 -30.39 19.65
N GLU A 202 11.59 -29.26 19.77
CA GLU A 202 11.93 -28.19 20.72
C GLU A 202 11.80 -28.66 22.17
N GLN A 203 10.74 -29.40 22.51
CA GLN A 203 10.55 -29.99 23.84
C GLN A 203 11.64 -31.02 24.14
N ALA A 204 11.90 -31.97 23.25
CA ALA A 204 12.98 -32.94 23.38
C ALA A 204 14.36 -32.24 23.51
N GLY A 205 14.56 -31.14 22.79
CA GLY A 205 15.75 -30.28 22.89
C GLY A 205 15.91 -29.65 24.28
N ARG A 206 14.82 -29.16 24.88
CA ARG A 206 14.79 -28.62 26.25
C ARG A 206 15.08 -29.71 27.27
N GLU A 207 14.41 -30.86 27.19
CA GLU A 207 14.63 -32.00 28.08
C GLU A 207 16.08 -32.52 27.99
N ALA A 208 16.61 -32.65 26.78
CA ALA A 208 18.03 -32.99 26.58
C ALA A 208 18.97 -31.91 27.14
N GLY A 209 18.58 -30.63 27.08
CA GLY A 209 19.28 -29.51 27.73
C GLY A 209 19.31 -29.65 29.25
N GLU A 210 18.18 -29.92 29.88
CA GLU A 210 18.07 -30.16 31.32
C GLU A 210 18.87 -31.37 31.76
N LEU A 211 18.76 -32.49 31.04
CA LEU A 211 19.53 -33.70 31.31
C LEU A 211 21.04 -33.44 31.17
N ARG A 212 21.49 -32.72 30.14
CA ARG A 212 22.89 -32.28 30.01
C ARG A 212 23.32 -31.39 31.18
N GLY A 213 22.45 -30.51 31.65
CA GLY A 213 22.69 -29.70 32.85
C GLY A 213 22.87 -30.57 34.10
N ARG A 214 21.99 -31.54 34.31
CA ARG A 214 22.07 -32.52 35.41
C ARG A 214 23.34 -33.36 35.34
N VAL A 215 23.70 -33.84 34.15
CA VAL A 215 24.95 -34.58 33.93
C VAL A 215 26.15 -33.71 34.31
N ARG A 216 26.23 -32.47 33.86
CA ARG A 216 27.31 -31.54 34.27
C ARG A 216 27.36 -31.31 35.78
N GLN A 217 26.21 -31.16 36.43
CA GLN A 217 26.15 -31.02 37.89
C GLN A 217 26.63 -32.29 38.62
N LEU A 218 26.25 -33.47 38.13
CA LEU A 218 26.70 -34.74 38.69
C LEU A 218 28.20 -34.95 38.47
N GLU A 219 28.73 -34.60 37.30
CA GLU A 219 30.16 -34.61 37.01
C GLU A 219 30.93 -33.65 37.93
N GLN A 220 30.40 -32.45 38.19
CA GLN A 220 31.00 -31.52 39.14
C GLN A 220 31.00 -32.09 40.56
N LYS A 221 29.87 -32.64 41.03
CA LYS A 221 29.78 -33.30 42.34
C LYS A 221 30.74 -34.48 42.44
N LEU A 222 30.88 -35.26 41.38
CA LEU A 222 31.84 -36.37 41.33
C LEU A 222 33.27 -35.85 41.47
N ARG A 223 33.64 -34.76 40.77
CA ARG A 223 34.95 -34.12 40.92
C ARG A 223 35.17 -33.59 42.33
N GLU A 224 34.18 -32.96 42.93
CA GLU A 224 34.25 -32.48 44.32
C GLU A 224 34.44 -33.64 45.31
N LEU A 225 33.68 -34.72 45.16
CA LEU A 225 33.80 -35.93 45.96
C LEU A 225 35.16 -36.61 45.75
N GLN A 226 35.64 -36.72 44.52
CA GLN A 226 36.97 -37.24 44.20
C GLN A 226 38.06 -36.38 44.85
N GLY A 227 37.97 -35.05 44.75
CA GLY A 227 38.90 -34.14 45.41
C GLY A 227 38.83 -34.16 46.93
N SER A 228 37.66 -34.49 47.51
CA SER A 228 37.51 -34.72 48.96
C SER A 228 38.12 -36.05 49.39
N PHE A 229 37.97 -37.09 48.56
CA PHE A 229 38.55 -38.41 48.79
C PHE A 229 40.08 -38.35 48.69
N GLU A 230 40.62 -37.65 47.70
CA GLU A 230 42.06 -37.40 47.57
C GLU A 230 42.62 -36.65 48.79
N ARG A 231 41.89 -35.65 49.30
CA ARG A 231 42.27 -34.94 50.54
C ARG A 231 42.29 -35.85 51.75
N LEU A 232 41.23 -36.63 51.97
CA LEU A 232 41.16 -37.59 53.07
C LEU A 232 42.24 -38.67 52.97
N THR A 233 42.59 -39.09 51.75
CA THR A 233 43.66 -40.06 51.51
C THR A 233 45.03 -39.47 51.86
N ARG A 234 45.29 -38.20 51.47
CA ARG A 234 46.51 -37.48 51.87
C ARG A 234 46.59 -37.28 53.38
N GLU A 235 45.49 -36.90 54.04
CA GLU A 235 45.44 -36.77 55.50
C GLU A 235 45.74 -38.10 56.20
N ARG A 236 45.16 -39.21 55.73
CA ARG A 236 45.48 -40.55 56.22
C ARG A 236 46.97 -40.87 56.06
N ASP A 237 47.56 -40.59 54.91
CA ASP A 237 48.97 -40.89 54.63
C ASP A 237 49.92 -40.00 55.46
N GLU A 238 49.57 -38.74 55.68
CA GLU A 238 50.29 -37.86 56.60
C GLU A 238 50.22 -38.36 58.05
N GLN A 239 49.05 -38.84 58.50
CA GLN A 239 48.88 -39.43 59.83
C GLN A 239 49.68 -40.72 59.98
N ALA A 240 49.70 -41.58 58.96
CA ALA A 240 50.54 -42.79 58.94
C ALA A 240 52.04 -42.44 58.99
N GLY A 241 52.47 -41.42 58.24
CA GLY A 241 53.84 -40.91 58.31
C GLY A 241 54.20 -40.24 59.64
N ARG A 242 53.24 -39.65 60.36
CA ARG A 242 53.44 -39.15 61.73
C ARG A 242 53.58 -40.30 62.74
N ALA A 243 52.77 -41.36 62.62
CA ALA A 243 52.87 -42.54 63.46
C ALA A 243 54.23 -43.24 63.35
N LEU A 244 54.72 -43.45 62.12
CA LEU A 244 56.06 -44.03 61.87
C LEU A 244 57.19 -43.20 62.50
N ARG A 245 57.13 -41.86 62.38
CA ARG A 245 58.12 -40.97 63.02
C ARG A 245 58.08 -41.03 64.55
N LEU A 246 56.91 -41.23 65.13
CA LEU A 246 56.76 -41.38 66.59
C LEU A 246 57.30 -42.74 67.06
N GLU A 247 57.09 -43.82 66.30
CA GLU A 247 57.68 -45.13 66.61
C GLU A 247 59.21 -45.10 66.57
N GLU A 248 59.80 -44.43 65.58
CA GLU A 248 61.25 -44.26 65.48
C GLU A 248 61.80 -43.44 66.66
N ARG A 249 61.08 -42.39 67.07
CA ARG A 249 61.42 -41.57 68.24
C ARG A 249 61.31 -42.33 69.57
N ILE A 250 60.35 -43.26 69.70
CA ILE A 250 60.23 -44.12 70.88
C ILE A 250 61.45 -45.05 70.99
N ARG A 251 61.91 -45.64 69.88
CA ARG A 251 63.12 -46.47 69.87
C ARG A 251 64.38 -45.70 70.27
N GLU A 252 64.54 -44.45 69.79
CA GLU A 252 65.65 -43.59 70.22
C GLU A 252 65.63 -43.31 71.73
N LEU A 253 64.43 -43.06 72.29
CA LEU A 253 64.27 -42.76 73.71
C LEU A 253 64.47 -43.99 74.61
N GLU A 254 64.11 -45.19 74.15
CA GLU A 254 64.38 -46.44 74.86
C GLU A 254 65.89 -46.74 74.95
N LEU A 255 66.66 -46.44 73.90
CA LEU A 255 68.12 -46.58 73.91
C LEU A 255 68.78 -45.58 74.87
N ALA A 256 68.32 -44.33 74.87
CA ALA A 256 68.82 -43.30 75.79
C ALA A 256 68.44 -43.58 77.27
N ALA A 257 67.32 -44.25 77.53
CA ALA A 257 66.91 -44.66 78.87
C ALA A 257 67.81 -45.78 79.43
N ALA A 258 68.26 -46.71 78.59
CA ALA A 258 69.21 -47.76 78.99
C ALA A 258 70.59 -47.18 79.37
N GLU A 259 71.09 -46.19 78.62
CA GLU A 259 72.34 -45.48 78.96
C GLU A 259 72.21 -44.69 80.27
N ALA A 260 71.04 -44.10 80.55
CA ALA A 260 70.79 -43.35 81.78
C ALA A 260 70.73 -44.24 83.05
N GLU A 261 70.28 -45.49 82.95
CA GLU A 261 70.33 -46.45 84.07
C GLU A 261 71.77 -46.87 84.41
N GLU A 262 72.64 -47.01 83.41
CA GLU A 262 74.05 -47.35 83.62
C GLU A 262 74.83 -46.23 84.33
N TRP A 263 74.54 -44.97 84.02
CA TRP A 263 75.08 -43.81 84.73
C TRP A 263 74.53 -43.64 86.15
N ARG A 264 73.28 -44.03 86.41
CA ARG A 264 72.69 -44.03 87.77
C ARG A 264 73.33 -45.09 88.67
N ALA A 265 73.66 -46.27 88.15
CA ALA A 265 74.39 -47.30 88.90
C ALA A 265 75.82 -46.85 89.28
N ARG A 266 76.50 -46.10 88.40
CA ARG A 266 77.83 -45.51 88.70
C ARG A 266 77.78 -44.36 89.71
N ALA A 267 76.71 -43.57 89.74
CA ALA A 267 76.53 -42.51 90.73
C ALA A 267 76.31 -43.05 92.15
N GLY A 268 75.57 -44.16 92.30
CA GLY A 268 75.33 -44.80 93.61
C GLY A 268 76.60 -45.37 94.27
N ALA A 269 77.58 -45.84 93.49
CA ALA A 269 78.85 -46.36 94.02
C ALA A 269 79.77 -45.25 94.59
N LEU A 270 79.72 -44.03 94.02
CA LEU A 270 80.51 -42.87 94.46
C LEU A 270 79.91 -42.17 95.69
N GLU A 271 78.59 -42.25 95.89
CA GLU A 271 77.91 -41.71 97.08
C GLU A 271 78.20 -42.51 98.35
N GLU A 272 78.35 -43.83 98.26
CA GLU A 272 78.67 -44.71 99.40
C GLU A 272 80.12 -44.51 99.88
N GLU A 273 81.04 -44.17 98.98
CA GLU A 273 82.44 -43.86 99.28
C GLU A 273 82.59 -42.51 100.00
N ARG A 274 81.79 -41.51 99.59
CA ARG A 274 81.70 -40.20 100.26
C ARG A 274 81.14 -40.30 101.68
N ARG A 275 80.15 -41.18 101.90
CA ARG A 275 79.53 -41.43 103.21
C ARG A 275 80.51 -42.01 104.24
N GLN A 276 81.45 -42.85 103.78
CA GLN A 276 82.50 -43.42 104.63
C GLN A 276 83.60 -42.41 104.99
N ALA A 277 83.83 -41.39 104.15
CA ALA A 277 84.74 -40.28 104.42
C ALA A 277 84.17 -39.28 105.44
N ASP A 278 82.87 -38.97 105.36
CA ASP A 278 82.19 -38.06 106.29
C ASP A 278 82.10 -38.63 107.72
N ALA A 279 81.97 -39.95 107.88
CA ALA A 279 82.01 -40.61 109.19
C ALA A 279 83.39 -40.51 109.90
N ARG A 280 84.49 -40.51 109.13
CA ARG A 280 85.85 -40.34 109.67
C ARG A 280 86.15 -38.89 110.06
N ALA A 281 85.52 -37.91 109.41
CA ALA A 281 85.63 -36.50 109.75
C ALA A 281 84.89 -36.16 111.06
N ALA A 282 83.78 -36.83 111.35
CA ALA A 282 83.00 -36.64 112.58
C ALA A 282 83.73 -37.10 113.87
N GLU A 283 84.54 -38.16 113.80
CA GLU A 283 85.34 -38.64 114.95
C GLU A 283 86.48 -37.68 115.33
N TRP A 284 87.07 -36.96 114.37
CA TRP A 284 88.12 -35.98 114.62
C TRP A 284 87.58 -34.66 115.18
N ALA A 285 86.36 -34.26 114.80
CA ALA A 285 85.69 -33.08 115.33
C ALA A 285 85.35 -33.20 116.84
N ALA A 286 84.91 -34.39 117.29
CA ALA A 286 84.56 -34.63 118.70
C ALA A 286 85.76 -34.58 119.68
N LYS A 287 86.99 -34.86 119.21
CA LYS A 287 88.20 -34.78 120.05
C LYS A 287 88.70 -33.34 120.25
N PHE A 288 88.55 -32.48 119.26
CA PHE A 288 88.97 -31.06 119.34
C PHE A 288 88.04 -30.20 120.20
N GLU A 289 86.75 -30.55 120.27
CA GLU A 289 85.75 -29.80 121.03
C GLU A 289 85.93 -29.97 122.57
N ALA A 290 86.47 -31.11 123.01
CA ALA A 290 86.76 -31.39 124.43
C ALA A 290 87.98 -30.62 124.98
N GLU A 291 88.97 -30.29 124.14
CA GLU A 291 90.15 -29.49 124.53
C GLU A 291 89.87 -27.99 124.56
N ALA A 292 89.02 -27.50 123.64
CA ALA A 292 88.57 -26.10 123.63
C ALA A 292 87.75 -25.71 124.88
N GLY A 293 87.04 -26.67 125.48
CA GLY A 293 86.30 -26.46 126.74
C GLY A 293 87.19 -26.24 127.97
N ARG A 294 88.37 -26.87 128.02
CA ARG A 294 89.29 -26.74 129.17
C ARG A 294 90.00 -25.39 129.19
N ALA A 295 90.38 -24.87 128.03
CA ALA A 295 91.03 -23.57 127.90
C ALA A 295 90.10 -22.39 128.27
N ARG A 296 88.77 -22.54 128.11
CA ARG A 296 87.78 -21.51 128.48
C ARG A 296 87.58 -21.40 130.00
N ALA A 297 87.60 -22.51 130.72
CA ALA A 297 87.44 -22.50 132.19
C ALA A 297 88.62 -21.82 132.91
N GLU A 298 89.83 -21.88 132.34
CA GLU A 298 91.03 -21.27 132.90
C GLU A 298 91.06 -19.74 132.70
N ALA A 299 90.44 -19.24 131.62
CA ALA A 299 90.34 -17.81 131.31
C ALA A 299 89.36 -17.08 132.26
N ASP A 300 88.24 -17.71 132.64
CA ASP A 300 87.25 -17.10 133.55
C ASP A 300 87.79 -17.00 134.99
N ALA A 301 88.63 -17.95 135.41
CA ALA A 301 89.24 -17.93 136.74
C ALA A 301 90.28 -16.80 136.92
N LEU A 302 90.95 -16.39 135.86
CA LEU A 302 91.89 -15.26 135.88
C LEU A 302 91.18 -13.91 135.88
N ARG A 303 90.01 -13.82 135.23
CA ARG A 303 89.18 -12.61 135.20
C ARG A 303 88.66 -12.25 136.60
N GLY A 304 88.23 -13.24 137.39
CA GLY A 304 87.77 -13.00 138.77
C GLY A 304 88.87 -12.54 139.74
N LYS A 305 90.14 -12.84 139.45
CA LYS A 305 91.28 -12.34 140.26
C LYS A 305 91.64 -10.88 139.93
N LEU A 306 91.34 -10.42 138.72
CA LEU A 306 91.62 -9.05 138.29
C LEU A 306 90.65 -8.06 138.96
N GLU A 307 89.36 -8.40 139.01
CA GLU A 307 88.32 -7.55 139.62
C GLU A 307 88.57 -7.33 141.12
N ALA A 308 89.10 -8.34 141.84
CA ALA A 308 89.42 -8.20 143.26
C ALA A 308 90.61 -7.27 143.54
N VAL A 309 91.59 -7.19 142.63
CA VAL A 309 92.77 -6.33 142.77
C VAL A 309 92.43 -4.87 142.40
N GLU A 310 91.52 -4.66 141.46
CA GLU A 310 91.03 -3.32 141.10
C GLU A 310 90.23 -2.67 142.25
N GLU A 311 89.44 -3.45 142.99
CA GLU A 311 88.71 -2.97 144.17
C GLU A 311 89.66 -2.58 145.32
N GLN A 312 90.75 -3.32 145.51
CA GLN A 312 91.81 -2.98 146.48
C GLN A 312 92.57 -1.70 146.10
N LEU A 313 92.75 -1.45 144.81
CA LEU A 313 93.42 -0.24 144.32
C LEU A 313 92.53 1.01 144.51
N ARG A 314 91.21 0.84 144.41
CA ARG A 314 90.22 1.90 144.64
C ARG A 314 90.20 2.35 146.10
N GLN A 315 90.19 1.40 147.04
CA GLN A 315 90.22 1.72 148.48
C GLN A 315 91.55 2.35 148.93
N ALA A 316 92.67 1.97 148.31
CA ALA A 316 93.97 2.61 148.57
C ALA A 316 94.04 4.05 148.04
N LYS A 317 93.31 4.34 146.97
CA LYS A 317 93.26 5.68 146.35
C LYS A 317 92.43 6.66 147.19
N ASP A 318 91.25 6.23 147.65
CA ASP A 318 90.36 7.07 148.46
C ASP A 318 90.97 7.40 149.85
N GLY A 319 91.79 6.51 150.42
CA GLY A 319 92.50 6.76 151.68
C GLY A 319 93.72 7.69 151.54
N ALA A 320 94.41 7.65 150.40
CA ALA A 320 95.49 8.58 150.10
C ALA A 320 94.97 10.01 149.91
N GLU A 321 93.77 10.15 149.35
CA GLU A 321 93.10 11.46 149.18
C GLU A 321 92.67 12.07 150.53
N SER A 322 92.21 11.28 151.51
CA SER A 322 91.93 11.81 152.87
C SER A 322 93.18 12.28 153.62
N ARG A 323 94.34 11.64 153.39
CA ARG A 323 95.64 12.07 153.95
C ARG A 323 96.16 13.35 153.32
N ILE A 324 95.82 13.61 152.06
CA ILE A 324 96.14 14.86 151.37
C ILE A 324 95.28 16.00 151.96
N ALA A 325 93.99 15.76 152.22
CA ALA A 325 93.10 16.75 152.82
C ALA A 325 93.48 17.17 154.26
N GLU A 326 93.95 16.23 155.10
CA GLU A 326 94.40 16.58 156.46
C GLU A 326 95.73 17.36 156.48
N LEU A 327 96.62 17.10 155.51
CA LEU A 327 97.87 17.85 155.35
C LEU A 327 97.62 19.28 154.84
N GLU A 328 96.56 19.49 154.06
CA GLU A 328 96.10 20.83 153.66
C GLU A 328 95.49 21.60 154.86
N GLU A 329 94.73 20.93 155.73
CA GLU A 329 94.17 21.58 156.92
C GLU A 329 95.24 21.88 158.01
N ALA A 330 96.36 21.16 157.98
CA ALA A 330 97.56 21.48 158.75
C ALA A 330 98.35 22.66 158.16
N TYR A 331 98.34 22.83 156.84
CA TYR A 331 99.01 23.93 156.14
C TYR A 331 98.31 25.28 156.40
N ASP A 332 96.98 25.33 156.34
CA ASP A 332 96.27 26.59 156.54
C ASP A 332 96.22 27.04 158.01
N ARG A 333 96.18 26.12 158.98
CA ARG A 333 96.26 26.50 160.41
C ARG A 333 97.62 27.06 160.81
N LEU A 334 98.69 26.55 160.20
CA LEU A 334 100.04 27.09 160.38
C LEU A 334 100.14 28.50 159.77
N ASN A 335 99.46 28.74 158.65
CA ASN A 335 99.46 30.01 157.94
C ASN A 335 98.66 31.10 158.69
N VAL A 336 97.57 30.72 159.39
CA VAL A 336 96.73 31.66 160.14
C VAL A 336 97.40 32.17 161.42
N GLU A 337 98.15 31.38 162.21
CA GLU A 337 98.76 31.87 163.46
C GLU A 337 100.24 32.33 163.36
N HIS A 338 100.98 31.91 162.33
CA HIS A 338 102.18 32.63 161.91
C HIS A 338 101.86 34.10 161.54
N THR A 339 100.63 34.37 161.10
CA THR A 339 100.15 35.74 160.86
C THR A 339 99.84 36.49 162.17
N ARG A 340 99.60 35.79 163.29
CA ARG A 340 99.37 36.39 164.62
C ARG A 340 100.64 36.63 165.43
N LEU A 341 101.67 35.83 165.19
CA LEU A 341 103.06 36.15 165.55
C LEU A 341 103.51 37.50 164.94
N LYS A 342 103.01 37.86 163.75
CA LYS A 342 103.34 39.11 163.03
C LYS A 342 102.73 40.37 163.63
N GLU A 343 101.50 40.29 164.16
CA GLU A 343 100.79 41.49 164.65
C GLU A 343 101.11 41.84 166.11
N GLU A 344 101.35 40.90 167.06
CA GLU A 344 101.66 41.27 168.46
C GLU A 344 103.16 41.34 168.83
N TYR A 345 104.04 40.93 167.91
CA TYR A 345 105.39 41.48 167.77
C TYR A 345 105.38 43.02 167.62
N ALA A 346 104.34 43.62 167.03
CA ALA A 346 104.23 45.07 166.93
C ALA A 346 103.85 45.76 168.27
N LYS A 347 103.38 45.01 169.31
CA LYS A 347 103.19 45.52 170.69
C LYS A 347 104.34 45.21 171.64
N LEU A 348 105.20 44.27 171.26
CA LEU A 348 106.58 44.34 171.68
C LEU A 348 107.26 45.59 171.15
N GLN A 349 106.90 46.13 169.93
CA GLN A 349 107.46 47.29 169.15
C GLN A 349 107.01 48.72 169.55
N ASN A 350 106.12 48.82 170.53
CA ASN A 350 106.25 49.90 171.51
C ASN A 350 106.30 49.19 172.87
N GLU A 351 107.35 48.42 173.19
CA GLU A 351 108.78 48.71 173.01
C GLU A 351 109.02 50.05 173.67
N PHE A 352 110.08 50.04 174.48
CA PHE A 352 111.38 50.50 174.01
C PHE A 352 111.47 51.94 173.65
N ASN A 353 110.37 52.53 173.28
CA ASN A 353 110.08 53.91 173.45
C ASN A 353 109.47 54.10 174.83
N GLU A 354 110.25 54.32 175.86
CA GLU A 354 111.68 54.38 175.95
C GLU A 354 111.77 54.67 177.45
N TRP A 355 112.61 53.97 178.21
CA TRP A 355 114.04 53.78 177.92
C TRP A 355 114.80 55.08 177.70
N ILE A 356 114.09 56.17 177.66
CA ILE A 356 114.63 57.48 177.68
C ILE A 356 113.75 58.12 178.75
N GLU A 357 114.22 58.31 179.97
CA GLU A 357 115.63 58.39 180.32
C GLU A 357 115.65 58.88 181.75
N LEU A 358 116.64 58.46 182.53
CA LEU A 358 117.35 59.45 183.32
C LEU A 358 116.55 60.24 184.39
N ILE A 359 115.31 59.84 184.71
CA ILE A 359 114.70 60.29 185.94
C ILE A 359 115.44 59.65 187.12
N GLU A 360 115.35 58.36 187.44
CA GLU A 360 115.39 58.11 188.90
C GLU A 360 116.60 57.54 189.57
N SER A 361 117.33 56.59 188.99
CA SER A 361 118.30 55.97 189.87
C SER A 361 119.50 55.45 189.13
N ASN A 362 120.59 56.19 189.24
CA ASN A 362 121.31 56.30 190.51
C ASN A 362 121.75 54.91 190.95
N GLY A 363 123.05 54.70 191.12
CA GLY A 363 123.94 55.70 191.72
C GLY A 363 123.88 55.57 193.23
#